data_AF-A0A965PT93-F1
#
_entry.id   AF-A0A965PT93-F1
#
_cell.length_a   1.000
_cell.length_b   1.000
_cell.length_c   1.000
_cell.angle_alpha   90.00
_cell.angle_beta   90.00
_cell.angle_gamma   90.00
#
_symmetry.space_group_name_H-M   'P 1'
#
loop_
_entity.id
_entity.type
_entity.pdbx_description
1 polymer ?
#
loop_
_entity_poly.entity_id
_entity_poly.type
_entity_poly.pdbx_seq_one_letter_code
_entity_poly.pdbx_strand_id
1 'polypeptide(L)'
;MEKFVMSAKEKVLNYLSKIDGYNTLTAKKMQTLFGVKNPSATINELRNEGHAIYLNSRKTSSGEKVSFYRLGTPTKRMVAAGIAALRTQGRRAFA
;
A
#
# COMPACT_ATOMS: atom_id res chain seq x y z
N MET A 1 17.66 26.37 -0.10
CA MET A 1 17.38 24.92 0.00
C MET A 1 15.91 24.74 -0.28
N GLU A 2 15.56 24.33 -1.49
CA GLU A 2 14.17 24.13 -1.90
C GLU A 2 13.63 22.91 -1.15
N LYS A 3 12.64 23.10 -0.27
CA LYS A 3 11.99 21.98 0.44
C LYS A 3 11.16 21.23 -0.60
N PHE A 4 11.65 20.11 -1.12
CA PHE A 4 10.84 19.18 -1.89
C PHE A 4 9.63 18.76 -1.04
N VAL A 5 8.46 19.27 -1.39
CA VAL A 5 7.20 18.87 -0.74
C VAL A 5 6.82 17.51 -1.28
N MET A 6 6.87 16.48 -0.42
CA MET A 6 6.43 15.13 -0.79
C MET A 6 5.01 15.14 -1.36
N SER A 7 4.81 14.39 -2.45
CA SER A 7 3.51 14.13 -3.05
C SER A 7 2.59 13.38 -2.07
N ALA A 8 1.28 13.44 -2.35
CA ALA A 8 0.29 12.73 -1.54
C ALA A 8 0.53 11.20 -1.55
N LYS A 9 0.98 10.64 -2.68
CA LYS A 9 1.33 9.22 -2.83
C LYS A 9 2.54 8.84 -1.97
N GLU A 10 3.61 9.65 -2.01
CA GLU A 10 4.80 9.42 -1.18
C GLU A 10 4.47 9.50 0.31
N LYS A 11 3.64 10.47 0.72
CA LYS A 11 3.18 10.58 2.11
C LYS A 11 2.42 9.33 2.56
N VAL A 12 1.56 8.78 1.70
CA VAL A 12 0.86 7.51 1.96
C VAL A 12 1.85 6.37 2.12
N LEU A 13 2.76 6.18 1.18
CA LEU A 13 3.73 5.09 1.21
C LEU A 13 4.62 5.18 2.45
N ASN A 14 5.14 6.37 2.75
CA ASN A 14 5.96 6.63 3.93
C ASN A 14 5.21 6.34 5.22
N TYR A 15 3.92 6.67 5.29
CA TYR A 15 3.11 6.34 6.47
C TYR A 15 2.90 4.83 6.61
N LEU A 16 2.58 4.12 5.53
CA LEU A 16 2.34 2.68 5.56
C LEU A 16 3.63 1.86 5.79
N SER A 17 4.79 2.42 5.49
CA SER A 17 6.10 1.76 5.62
C SER A 17 6.76 1.94 6.98
N LYS A 18 6.12 2.65 7.91
CA LYS A 18 6.65 2.83 9.27
C LYS A 18 6.83 1.48 9.96
N ILE A 19 8.00 1.33 10.59
CA ILE A 19 8.35 0.17 11.41
C ILE A 19 7.73 0.31 12.81
N ASP A 20 7.74 1.54 13.35
CA ASP A 20 7.23 1.82 14.68
C ASP A 20 5.89 2.57 14.64
N GLY A 21 5.03 2.29 15.62
CA GLY A 21 3.73 2.93 15.78
C GLY A 21 2.68 2.53 14.73
N TYR A 22 1.68 3.38 14.52
CA TYR A 22 0.57 3.10 13.61
C TYR A 22 0.96 3.28 12.14
N ASN A 23 0.86 2.20 11.36
CA ASN A 23 1.19 2.16 9.93
C ASN A 23 0.00 1.73 9.05
N THR A 24 -1.23 1.99 9.50
CA THR A 24 -2.46 1.70 8.75
C THR A 24 -3.28 2.95 8.48
N LEU A 25 -3.94 3.00 7.32
CA LEU A 25 -4.74 4.15 6.88
C LEU A 25 -6.12 3.72 6.40
N THR A 26 -7.17 4.41 6.88
CA THR A 26 -8.47 4.36 6.22
C THR A 26 -8.47 5.32 5.02
N ALA A 27 -9.35 5.09 4.04
CA ALA A 27 -9.50 6.01 2.91
C ALA A 27 -9.77 7.46 3.37
N LYS A 28 -10.59 7.62 4.41
CA LYS A 28 -10.86 8.92 5.05
C LYS A 28 -9.59 9.58 5.60
N LYS A 29 -8.72 8.83 6.29
CA LYS A 29 -7.44 9.38 6.78
C LYS A 29 -6.52 9.81 5.64
N MET A 30 -6.50 9.09 4.52
CA MET A 30 -5.69 9.46 3.35
C MET A 30 -6.16 10.80 2.75
N GLN A 31 -7.48 11.00 2.68
CA GLN A 31 -8.08 12.27 2.24
C GLN A 31 -7.75 13.41 3.21
N THR A 32 -8.02 13.23 4.51
CA THR A 32 -7.91 14.33 5.48
C THR A 32 -6.47 14.68 5.85
N LEU A 33 -5.57 13.69 5.95
CA LEU A 33 -4.18 13.93 6.38
C LEU A 33 -3.26 14.29 5.21
N PHE A 34 -3.50 13.73 4.02
CA PHE A 34 -2.58 13.84 2.90
C PHE A 34 -3.17 14.48 1.65
N GLY A 35 -4.47 14.84 1.66
CA GLY A 35 -5.13 15.47 0.52
C GLY A 35 -5.32 14.53 -0.68
N VAL A 36 -5.31 13.21 -0.46
CA VAL A 36 -5.49 12.23 -1.53
C VAL A 36 -6.93 12.28 -2.04
N LYS A 37 -7.14 12.75 -3.27
CA LYS A 37 -8.48 12.83 -3.88
C LYS A 37 -9.13 11.47 -4.08
N ASN A 38 -8.37 10.49 -4.58
CA ASN A 38 -8.85 9.13 -4.82
C ASN A 38 -7.94 8.09 -4.13
N PRO A 39 -8.23 7.72 -2.87
CA PRO A 39 -7.42 6.78 -2.11
C PRO A 39 -7.21 5.43 -2.79
N SER A 40 -8.27 4.87 -3.38
CA SER A 40 -8.20 3.55 -4.03
C SER A 40 -7.29 3.57 -5.26
N ALA A 41 -7.35 4.64 -6.06
CA ALA A 41 -6.45 4.80 -7.21
C ALA A 41 -4.99 4.95 -6.76
N THR A 42 -4.71 5.77 -5.74
CA THR A 42 -3.36 5.92 -5.19
C THR A 42 -2.80 4.61 -4.64
N ILE A 43 -3.62 3.79 -3.95
CA ILE A 43 -3.18 2.45 -3.53
C ILE A 43 -2.93 1.54 -4.74
N ASN A 44 -3.73 1.63 -5.79
CA ASN A 44 -3.53 0.84 -7.00
C ASN A 44 -2.21 1.19 -7.71
N GLU A 45 -1.87 2.47 -7.80
CA GLU A 45 -0.57 2.93 -8.30
C GLU A 45 0.59 2.34 -7.49
N LEU A 46 0.52 2.41 -6.16
CA LEU A 46 1.54 1.82 -5.29
C LEU A 46 1.67 0.29 -5.46
N ARG A 47 0.56 -0.42 -5.70
CA ARG A 47 0.58 -1.86 -5.99
C ARG A 47 1.25 -2.15 -7.33
N ASN A 48 0.99 -1.34 -8.35
CA ASN A 48 1.64 -1.46 -9.66
C ASN A 48 3.15 -1.20 -9.57
N GLU A 49 3.58 -0.36 -8.62
CA GLU A 49 4.99 -0.12 -8.28
C GLU A 49 5.62 -1.25 -7.44
N GLY A 50 4.85 -2.29 -7.09
CA GLY A 50 5.35 -3.48 -6.39
C GLY A 50 5.12 -3.49 -4.87
N HIS A 51 4.41 -2.50 -4.31
CA HIS A 51 4.10 -2.49 -2.89
C HIS A 51 2.93 -3.41 -2.57
N ALA A 52 3.17 -4.44 -1.73
CA ALA A 52 2.13 -5.37 -1.28
C ALA A 52 1.22 -4.73 -0.22
N ILE A 53 0.28 -3.90 -0.67
CA ILE A 53 -0.69 -3.19 0.19
C ILE A 53 -2.03 -3.93 0.20
N TYR A 54 -2.52 -4.26 1.39
CA TYR A 54 -3.76 -5.02 1.61
C TYR A 54 -4.87 -4.13 2.17
N LEU A 55 -6.11 -4.36 1.74
CA LEU A 55 -7.30 -3.78 2.36
C LEU A 55 -7.87 -4.80 3.36
N ASN A 56 -7.77 -4.47 4.64
CA ASN A 56 -8.32 -5.28 5.73
C ASN A 56 -9.54 -4.58 6.33
N SER A 57 -10.33 -5.32 7.11
CA SER A 57 -11.44 -4.75 7.87
C SER A 57 -11.42 -5.20 9.33
N ARG A 58 -11.79 -4.32 10.24
CA ARG A 58 -12.01 -4.63 11.67
C ARG A 58 -13.33 -4.04 12.14
N LYS A 59 -13.91 -4.61 13.20
CA LYS A 59 -15.03 -3.98 13.92
C LYS A 59 -14.48 -3.00 14.95
N THR A 60 -15.08 -1.82 15.05
CA THR A 60 -14.81 -0.86 16.12
C THR A 60 -15.51 -1.29 17.42
N SER A 61 -15.21 -0.61 18.52
CA SER A 61 -15.90 -0.83 19.80
C SER A 61 -17.41 -0.55 19.72
N SER A 62 -17.86 0.27 18.76
CA SER A 62 -19.27 0.52 18.45
C SER A 62 -19.91 -0.53 17.53
N GLY A 63 -19.17 -1.56 17.12
CA GLY A 63 -19.64 -2.62 16.22
C GLY A 63 -19.55 -2.30 14.72
N GLU A 64 -19.18 -1.07 14.35
CA GLU A 64 -19.06 -0.64 12.96
C GLU A 64 -17.87 -1.32 12.26
N LYS A 65 -18.07 -1.79 11.03
CA LYS A 65 -17.00 -2.38 10.22
C LYS A 65 -16.22 -1.28 9.49
N VAL A 66 -14.95 -1.12 9.82
CA VAL A 66 -14.05 -0.14 9.18
C VAL A 66 -12.99 -0.86 8.37
N SER A 67 -12.80 -0.41 7.13
CA SER A 67 -11.75 -0.91 6.24
C SER A 67 -10.52 -0.01 6.26
N PHE A 68 -9.33 -0.61 6.26
CA PHE A 68 -8.05 0.08 6.33
C PHE A 68 -7.00 -0.61 5.48
N TYR A 69 -6.10 0.18 4.91
CA TYR A 69 -4.94 -0.26 4.16
C TYR A 69 -3.75 -0.48 5.08
N ARG A 70 -2.95 -1.50 4.77
CA ARG A 70 -1.65 -1.78 5.41
C ARG A 70 -0.65 -2.27 4.38
N LEU A 71 0.62 -1.88 4.53
CA LEU A 71 1.71 -2.55 3.83
C LEU A 71 1.98 -3.90 4.51
N GLY A 72 2.34 -4.91 3.74
CA GLY A 72 2.72 -6.21 4.28
C GLY A 72 3.64 -6.98 3.35
N THR A 73 3.96 -8.20 3.75
CA THR A 73 4.74 -9.12 2.93
C THR A 73 3.87 -9.68 1.80
N PRO A 74 4.37 -9.79 0.56
CA PRO A 74 3.64 -10.50 -0.50
C PRO A 74 3.38 -11.95 -0.10
N THR A 75 2.19 -12.45 -0.39
CA THR A 75 1.87 -13.86 -0.10
C THR A 75 2.70 -14.80 -0.97
N LYS A 76 2.93 -16.04 -0.49
CA LYS A 76 3.62 -17.08 -1.29
C LYS A 76 3.00 -17.25 -2.68
N ARG A 77 1.67 -17.13 -2.79
CA ARG A 77 0.95 -17.21 -4.07
C ARG A 77 1.31 -16.05 -5.01
N MET A 78 1.34 -14.81 -4.50
CA MET A 78 1.76 -13.65 -5.30
C MET A 78 3.20 -13.79 -5.78
N VAL A 79 4.10 -14.23 -4.89
CA VAL A 79 5.51 -14.47 -5.24
C VAL A 79 5.63 -15.54 -6.33
N ALA A 80 4.96 -16.68 -6.17
CA ALA A 80 4.98 -17.75 -7.16
C ALA A 80 4.43 -17.29 -8.52
N ALA A 81 3.32 -16.54 -8.54
CA ALA A 81 2.75 -15.99 -9.76
C ALA A 81 3.68 -15.00 -10.46
N GLY A 82 4.33 -14.11 -9.70
CA GLY A 82 5.33 -13.17 -10.23
C GLY A 82 6.53 -13.89 -10.84
N ILE A 83 7.07 -14.90 -10.15
CA ILE A 83 8.18 -15.73 -10.66
C ILE A 83 7.78 -16.43 -11.96
N ALA A 84 6.59 -17.02 -12.03
CA ALA A 84 6.08 -17.66 -13.24
C ALA A 84 5.98 -16.67 -14.40
N ALA A 85 5.40 -15.48 -14.17
CA ALA A 85 5.27 -14.44 -15.18
C ALA A 85 6.63 -13.95 -15.71
N LEU A 86 7.62 -13.75 -14.83
CA LEU A 86 8.97 -13.36 -15.22
C LEU A 86 9.63 -14.42 -16.12
N ARG A 87 9.46 -15.70 -15.79
CA ARG A 87 10.00 -16.82 -16.60
C ARG A 87 9.36 -16.87 -17.99
N THR A 88 8.05 -16.65 -18.11
CA THR A 88 7.37 -16.57 -19.42
C THR A 88 7.90 -15.42 -20.28
N GLN A 89 8.37 -14.33 -19.66
CA GLN A 89 9.01 -13.21 -20.36
C GLN A 89 10.50 -13.44 -20.66
N GLY A 90 11.04 -14.65 -20.43
CA GLY A 90 12.45 -14.96 -20.60
C GLY A 90 13.37 -14.30 -19.55
N ARG A 91 12.81 -13.75 -18.46
CA ARG A 91 13.56 -13.09 -17.40
C ARG A 91 13.92 -14.08 -16.31
N ARG A 92 15.16 -14.01 -15.83
CA ARG A 92 15.59 -14.77 -14.64
C ARG A 92 14.94 -14.13 -13.41
N ALA A 93 14.15 -14.92 -12.69
CA ALA A 93 13.44 -14.45 -11.48
C ALA A 93 14.35 -14.38 -10.24
N PHE A 94 15.46 -15.11 -10.27
CA PHE A 94 16.51 -15.09 -9.26
C PHE A 94 17.81 -14.74 -9.98
N ALA A 95 18.61 -13.87 -9.36
CA ALA A 95 19.94 -13.50 -9.84
C ALA A 95 20.81 -14.77 -9.98
#